data_AF-A0A377C843-F1
#
_entry.id   AF-A0A377C843-F1
#
_cell.length_a   1.000
_cell.length_b   1.000
_cell.length_c   1.000
_cell.angle_alpha   90.00
_cell.angle_beta   90.00
_cell.angle_gamma   90.00
#
_symmetry.space_group_name_H-M   'P 1'
#
loop_
_entity.id
_entity.type
_entity.pdbx_description
1 polymer ?
#
loop_
_entity_poly.entity_id
_entity_poly.type
_entity_poly.pdbx_seq_one_letter_code
_entity_poly.pdbx_strand_id
1 'polypeptide(L)'
;MNASIAKLEQQKAAQERSLAAQLDAAFRQGEHTGIQLILSGEESQRGQRLQAYFGYLNQARQETIAQLKQTREEVAMQRAELEEKQSEQQTLLYEQRAQQAKLTQALNERKKTLAGLESSIQQGQQQLSELRANESRLRNSIARAEAAAKARAEREAREAQAVRDRQKEATRKGTTYKPTESEKSLMSRTGGLGAPRGQAFWPVRGPTLHRYGEQLQGELRWKGMVIGASEGTEVKAIADGRVILADWLQGYGSGGGG
;
A
#
# COMPACT_ATOMS: atom_id res chain seq x y z
N MET A 1 -12.75 12.66 -7.06
CA MET A 1 -13.54 13.55 -6.18
C MET A 1 -13.84 14.89 -6.83
N ASN A 2 -12.85 15.70 -7.22
CA ASN A 2 -13.10 17.02 -7.83
C ASN A 2 -14.07 17.02 -9.02
N ALA A 3 -13.93 16.09 -9.96
CA ALA A 3 -14.85 15.96 -11.11
C ALA A 3 -16.28 15.56 -10.71
N SER A 4 -16.42 14.75 -9.65
CA SER A 4 -17.73 14.32 -9.11
C SER A 4 -18.45 15.49 -8.44
N ILE A 5 -17.75 16.25 -7.60
CA ILE A 5 -18.28 17.45 -6.95
C ILE A 5 -18.71 18.48 -8.01
N ALA A 6 -17.90 18.69 -9.05
CA ALA A 6 -18.26 19.62 -10.13
C ALA A 6 -19.56 19.22 -10.85
N LYS A 7 -19.75 17.92 -11.12
CA LYS A 7 -20.99 17.41 -11.73
C LYS A 7 -22.20 17.60 -10.81
N LEU A 8 -22.05 17.29 -9.51
CA LEU A 8 -23.12 17.45 -8.54
C LEU A 8 -23.48 18.92 -8.29
N GLU A 9 -22.50 19.84 -8.31
CA GLU A 9 -22.76 21.28 -8.22
C GLU A 9 -23.51 21.80 -9.46
N GLN A 10 -23.19 21.30 -10.66
CA GLN A 10 -23.98 21.61 -11.86
C GLN A 10 -25.41 21.10 -11.74
N GLN A 11 -25.59 19.87 -11.26
CA GLN A 11 -26.91 19.25 -11.06
C GLN A 11 -27.74 20.01 -10.02
N LYS A 12 -27.12 20.36 -8.88
CA LYS A 12 -27.71 21.19 -7.83
C LYS A 12 -28.13 22.55 -8.38
N ALA A 13 -27.27 23.25 -9.12
CA ALA A 13 -27.58 24.55 -9.71
C ALA A 13 -28.75 24.47 -10.70
N ALA A 14 -28.83 23.40 -11.50
CA ALA A 14 -29.95 23.17 -12.41
C ALA A 14 -31.27 22.89 -11.65
N GLN A 15 -31.22 22.06 -10.61
CA GLN A 15 -32.38 21.76 -9.74
C GLN A 15 -32.87 23.01 -8.99
N GLU A 16 -31.96 23.82 -8.45
CA GLU A 16 -32.30 25.08 -7.76
C GLU A 16 -32.97 26.07 -8.70
N ARG A 17 -32.47 26.23 -9.94
CA ARG A 17 -33.11 27.08 -10.96
C ARG A 17 -34.50 26.56 -11.36
N SER A 18 -34.63 25.26 -11.59
CA SER A 18 -35.92 24.64 -11.94
C SER A 18 -36.95 24.82 -10.84
N LEU A 19 -36.57 24.58 -9.58
CA LEU A 19 -37.45 24.75 -8.42
C LEU A 19 -37.83 26.23 -8.23
N ALA A 20 -36.87 27.15 -8.37
CA ALA A 20 -37.14 28.60 -8.30
C ALA A 20 -38.13 29.05 -9.37
N ALA A 21 -38.01 28.56 -10.61
CA ALA A 21 -38.96 28.86 -11.68
C ALA A 21 -40.36 28.30 -11.41
N GLN A 22 -40.46 27.10 -10.82
CA GLN A 22 -41.76 26.53 -10.42
C GLN A 22 -42.42 27.33 -9.29
N LEU A 23 -41.64 27.82 -8.33
CA LEU A 23 -42.13 28.68 -7.24
C LEU A 23 -42.56 30.07 -7.75
N ASP A 24 -41.79 30.69 -8.65
CA ASP A 24 -42.14 31.97 -9.27
C ASP A 24 -43.43 31.85 -10.10
N ALA A 25 -43.57 30.80 -10.91
CA ALA A 25 -44.79 30.54 -11.66
C ALA A 25 -46.01 30.32 -10.75
N ALA A 26 -45.84 29.59 -9.64
CA ALA A 26 -46.89 29.40 -8.65
C ALA A 26 -47.28 30.70 -7.95
N PHE A 27 -46.30 31.54 -7.60
CA PHE A 27 -46.53 32.86 -6.99
C PHE A 27 -47.28 33.81 -7.93
N ARG A 28 -46.89 33.86 -9.22
CA ARG A 28 -47.56 34.69 -10.24
C ARG A 28 -48.98 34.25 -10.56
N GLN A 29 -49.28 32.96 -10.44
CA GLN A 29 -50.66 32.45 -10.54
C GLN A 29 -51.53 32.86 -9.35
N GLY A 30 -50.94 33.40 -8.27
CA GLY A 30 -51.62 33.85 -7.05
C GLY A 30 -51.98 32.69 -6.11
N GLU A 31 -51.63 32.80 -4.83
CA GLU A 31 -51.81 31.75 -3.81
C GLU A 31 -53.26 31.24 -3.67
N HIS A 32 -54.25 32.02 -4.11
CA HIS A 32 -55.66 31.73 -3.91
C HIS A 32 -56.38 31.20 -5.16
N THR A 33 -55.82 31.35 -6.36
CA THR A 33 -56.54 31.04 -7.61
C THR A 33 -56.68 29.54 -7.83
N GLY A 34 -55.64 28.77 -7.50
CA GLY A 34 -55.68 27.30 -7.58
C GLY A 34 -56.64 26.69 -6.55
N ILE A 35 -56.66 27.22 -5.33
CA ILE A 35 -57.52 26.74 -4.24
C ILE A 35 -58.98 27.15 -4.48
N GLN A 36 -59.22 28.38 -4.98
CA GLN A 36 -60.55 28.84 -5.39
C GLN A 36 -61.08 28.05 -6.58
N LEU A 37 -60.27 27.68 -7.58
CA LEU A 37 -60.72 26.82 -8.69
C LEU A 37 -61.09 25.40 -8.22
N ILE A 38 -60.35 24.86 -7.25
CA ILE A 38 -60.63 23.55 -6.66
C ILE A 38 -61.91 23.58 -5.82
N LEU A 39 -62.19 24.69 -5.13
CA LEU A 39 -63.37 24.85 -4.27
C LEU A 39 -64.63 25.37 -5.00
N SER A 40 -64.48 26.05 -6.13
CA SER A 40 -65.60 26.58 -6.94
C SER A 40 -66.03 25.68 -8.10
N GLY A 41 -65.24 24.65 -8.43
CA GLY A 41 -65.59 23.66 -9.43
C GLY A 41 -66.61 22.65 -8.89
N GLU A 42 -67.87 22.80 -9.29
CA GLU A 42 -68.98 21.85 -9.04
C GLU A 42 -68.60 20.37 -9.24
N GLU A 43 -69.33 19.48 -8.56
CA GLU A 43 -69.32 17.99 -8.60
C GLU A 43 -69.46 17.39 -10.01
N SER A 44 -68.46 17.64 -10.85
CA SER A 44 -68.33 17.19 -12.24
C SER A 44 -67.15 16.22 -12.34
N GLN A 45 -67.24 15.24 -13.25
CA GLN A 45 -66.13 14.34 -13.58
C GLN A 45 -64.83 15.09 -13.94
N ARG A 46 -64.94 16.35 -14.40
CA ARG A 46 -63.78 17.21 -14.69
C ARG A 46 -63.08 17.70 -13.41
N GLY A 47 -63.82 18.01 -12.35
CA GLY A 47 -63.27 18.43 -11.05
C GLY A 47 -62.47 17.30 -10.39
N GLN A 48 -62.99 16.07 -10.40
CA GLN A 48 -62.28 14.88 -9.89
C GLN A 48 -60.95 14.63 -10.62
N ARG A 49 -60.92 14.79 -11.96
CA ARG A 49 -59.66 14.69 -12.73
C ARG A 49 -58.68 15.81 -12.38
N LEU A 50 -59.17 17.04 -12.19
CA LEU A 50 -58.33 18.17 -11.78
C LEU A 50 -57.69 17.92 -10.40
N GLN A 51 -58.44 17.39 -9.43
CA GLN A 51 -57.91 17.04 -8.12
C GLN A 51 -56.81 15.97 -8.22
N ALA A 52 -57.01 14.93 -9.03
CA ALA A 52 -55.99 13.92 -9.28
C ALA A 52 -54.71 14.52 -9.89
N TYR A 53 -54.84 15.42 -10.88
CA TYR A 53 -53.69 16.11 -11.49
C TYR A 53 -52.93 16.99 -10.50
N PHE A 54 -53.63 17.69 -9.61
CA PHE A 54 -52.99 18.44 -8.52
C PHE A 54 -52.24 17.53 -7.55
N GLY A 55 -52.78 16.33 -7.26
CA GLY A 55 -52.08 15.29 -6.50
C GLY A 55 -50.75 14.91 -7.14
N TYR A 56 -50.76 14.54 -8.43
CA TYR A 56 -49.53 14.21 -9.17
C TYR A 56 -48.54 15.38 -9.24
N LEU A 57 -49.03 16.61 -9.41
CA LEU A 57 -48.18 17.81 -9.43
C LEU A 57 -47.47 18.04 -8.08
N ASN A 58 -48.21 17.92 -6.98
CA ASN A 58 -47.64 18.07 -5.64
C ASN A 58 -46.66 16.93 -5.31
N GLN A 59 -46.96 15.71 -5.73
CA GLN A 59 -46.04 14.59 -5.60
C GLN A 59 -44.73 14.84 -6.37
N ALA A 60 -44.80 15.28 -7.63
CA ALA A 60 -43.61 15.62 -8.42
C ALA A 60 -42.80 16.78 -7.80
N ARG A 61 -43.46 17.77 -7.19
CA ARG A 61 -42.80 18.84 -6.43
C ARG A 61 -42.07 18.29 -5.21
N GLN A 62 -42.71 17.42 -4.44
CA GLN A 62 -42.10 16.78 -3.26
C GLN A 62 -40.88 15.93 -3.65
N GLU A 63 -40.97 15.17 -4.75
CA GLU A 63 -39.85 14.41 -5.32
C GLU A 63 -38.70 15.32 -5.76
N THR A 64 -38.99 16.45 -6.41
CA THR A 64 -37.97 17.44 -6.82
C THR A 64 -37.23 18.03 -5.61
N ILE A 65 -37.96 18.39 -4.55
CA ILE A 65 -37.38 18.91 -3.30
C ILE A 65 -36.53 17.83 -2.62
N ALA A 66 -37.02 16.58 -2.56
CA ALA A 66 -36.28 15.47 -2.00
C ALA A 66 -34.97 15.20 -2.77
N GLN A 67 -35.01 15.22 -4.10
CA GLN A 67 -33.84 15.02 -4.94
C GLN A 67 -32.81 16.14 -4.78
N LEU A 68 -33.25 17.40 -4.68
CA LEU A 68 -32.37 18.53 -4.41
C LEU A 68 -31.73 18.42 -3.01
N LYS A 69 -32.51 18.04 -1.99
CA LYS A 69 -32.00 17.80 -0.64
C LYS A 69 -30.90 16.73 -0.66
N GLN A 70 -31.15 15.59 -1.30
CA GLN A 70 -30.17 14.52 -1.45
C GLN A 70 -28.91 14.99 -2.18
N THR A 71 -29.06 15.72 -3.29
CA THR A 71 -27.92 16.25 -4.06
C THR A 71 -27.07 17.21 -3.20
N ARG A 72 -27.70 18.03 -2.35
CA ARG A 72 -26.99 18.93 -1.43
C ARG A 72 -26.24 18.18 -0.33
N GLU A 73 -26.84 17.13 0.23
CA GLU A 73 -26.19 16.26 1.22
C GLU A 73 -24.98 15.53 0.62
N GLU A 74 -25.10 14.99 -0.59
CA GLU A 74 -24.01 14.34 -1.32
C GLU A 74 -22.85 15.32 -1.62
N VAL A 75 -23.16 16.54 -2.06
CA VAL A 75 -22.13 17.59 -2.27
C VAL A 75 -21.42 17.94 -0.96
N ALA A 76 -22.16 18.13 0.13
CA ALA A 76 -21.58 18.46 1.43
C ALA A 76 -20.65 17.35 1.94
N MET A 77 -21.09 16.09 1.82
CA MET A 77 -20.30 14.92 2.18
C MET A 77 -19.02 14.80 1.36
N GLN A 78 -19.10 14.91 0.02
CA GLN A 78 -17.92 14.82 -0.84
C GLN A 78 -16.95 15.99 -0.63
N ARG A 79 -17.45 17.18 -0.27
CA ARG A 79 -16.59 18.32 0.07
C ARG A 79 -15.84 18.08 1.38
N ALA A 80 -16.50 17.56 2.41
CA ALA A 80 -15.85 17.20 3.67
C ALA A 80 -14.77 16.13 3.47
N GLU A 81 -15.05 15.08 2.69
CA GLU A 81 -14.07 14.04 2.36
C GLU A 81 -12.90 14.60 1.54
N LEU A 82 -13.15 15.54 0.62
CA LEU A 82 -12.10 16.19 -0.16
C LEU A 82 -11.18 17.03 0.74
N GLU A 83 -11.71 17.79 1.68
CA GLU A 83 -10.93 18.59 2.63
C GLU A 83 -10.04 17.70 3.50
N GLU A 84 -10.56 16.57 3.97
CA GLU A 84 -9.79 15.58 4.72
C GLU A 84 -8.65 15.00 3.87
N LYS A 85 -8.94 14.60 2.62
CA LYS A 85 -7.92 14.09 1.68
C LYS A 85 -6.86 15.12 1.33
N GLN A 86 -7.23 16.40 1.22
CA GLN A 86 -6.29 17.49 0.99
C GLN A 86 -5.36 17.69 2.21
N SER A 87 -5.90 17.61 3.43
CA SER A 87 -5.11 17.69 4.66
C SER A 87 -4.12 16.52 4.79
N GLU A 88 -4.58 15.30 4.50
CA GLU A 88 -3.75 14.09 4.45
C GLU A 88 -2.62 14.25 3.42
N GLN A 89 -2.95 14.74 2.23
CA GLN A 89 -1.97 15.00 1.17
C GLN A 89 -0.92 16.03 1.59
N GLN A 90 -1.31 17.14 2.22
CA GLN A 90 -0.36 18.15 2.68
C GLN A 90 0.59 17.60 3.73
N THR A 91 0.08 16.78 4.66
CA THR A 91 0.89 16.12 5.68
C THR A 91 1.92 15.18 5.04
N LEU A 92 1.50 14.38 4.06
CA LEU A 92 2.39 13.47 3.33
C LEU A 92 3.46 14.22 2.53
N LEU A 93 3.11 15.34 1.90
CA LEU A 93 4.08 16.20 1.20
C LEU A 93 5.12 16.82 2.13
N TYR A 94 4.70 17.22 3.35
CA TYR A 94 5.62 17.72 4.36
C TYR A 94 6.59 16.63 4.81
N GLU A 95 6.09 15.43 5.09
CA GLU A 95 6.91 14.28 5.45
C GLU A 95 7.89 13.92 4.33
N GLN A 96 7.43 13.85 3.07
CA GLN A 96 8.27 13.60 1.90
C GLN A 96 9.41 14.62 1.80
N ARG A 97 9.11 15.91 2.00
CA ARG A 97 10.12 16.98 1.97
C ARG A 97 11.15 16.82 3.09
N ALA A 98 10.71 16.46 4.30
CA ALA A 98 11.60 16.20 5.42
C ALA A 98 12.52 14.99 5.16
N GLN A 99 11.98 13.89 4.63
CA GLN A 99 12.77 12.72 4.25
C GLN A 99 13.78 13.04 3.14
N GLN A 100 13.39 13.84 2.13
CA GLN A 100 14.30 14.25 1.06
C GLN A 100 15.45 15.13 1.56
N ALA A 101 15.16 16.06 2.48
CA ALA A 101 16.19 16.88 3.12
C ALA A 101 17.18 16.01 3.92
N LYS A 102 16.66 15.08 4.72
CA LYS A 102 17.47 14.12 5.49
C LYS A 102 18.34 13.24 4.59
N LEU A 103 17.79 12.74 3.49
CA LEU A 103 18.52 11.95 2.50
C LEU A 103 19.63 12.77 1.84
N THR A 104 19.33 14.00 1.42
CA THR A 104 20.31 14.88 0.78
C THR A 104 21.47 15.22 1.72
N GLN A 105 21.16 15.49 3.00
CA GLN A 105 22.17 15.69 4.04
C GLN A 105 23.04 14.44 4.22
N ALA A 106 22.42 13.27 4.37
CA ALA A 106 23.14 12.01 4.53
C ALA A 106 24.05 11.68 3.33
N LEU A 107 23.61 11.99 2.10
CA LEU A 107 24.42 11.82 0.89
C LEU A 107 25.63 12.77 0.87
N ASN A 108 25.45 14.02 1.29
CA ASN A 108 26.53 15.00 1.36
C ASN A 108 27.57 14.63 2.44
N GLU A 109 27.11 14.18 3.61
CA GLU A 109 27.97 13.67 4.68
C GLU A 109 28.72 12.42 4.22
N ARG A 110 28.02 11.46 3.60
CA ARG A 110 28.63 10.26 3.01
C ARG A 110 29.70 10.61 1.97
N LYS A 111 29.46 11.58 1.08
CA LYS A 111 30.45 12.00 0.09
C LYS A 111 31.74 12.52 0.73
N LYS A 112 31.63 13.28 1.83
CA LYS A 112 32.79 13.80 2.58
C LYS A 112 33.54 12.69 3.29
N THR A 113 32.83 11.75 3.93
CA THR A 113 33.48 10.62 4.63
C THR A 113 34.15 9.67 3.66
N LEU A 114 33.55 9.38 2.50
CA LEU A 114 34.19 8.57 1.47
C LEU A 114 35.48 9.21 0.94
N ALA A 115 35.49 10.53 0.70
CA ALA A 115 36.70 11.23 0.28
C ALA A 115 37.85 11.15 1.31
N GLY A 116 37.53 11.18 2.62
CA GLY A 116 38.52 11.00 3.68
C GLY A 116 38.97 9.55 3.91
N LEU A 117 38.09 8.58 3.64
CA LEU A 117 38.43 7.16 3.73
C LEU A 117 39.32 6.73 2.56
N GLU A 118 39.06 7.19 1.35
CA GLU A 118 39.86 6.85 0.16
C GLU A 118 41.35 7.21 0.35
N SER A 119 41.63 8.37 0.95
CA SER A 119 43.01 8.79 1.24
C SER A 119 43.69 7.94 2.32
N SER A 120 42.93 7.32 3.22
CA SER A 120 43.44 6.45 4.30
C SER A 120 43.64 5.00 3.83
N ILE A 121 42.77 4.50 2.95
CA ILE A 121 42.74 3.11 2.49
C ILE A 121 43.92 2.75 1.56
N GLN A 122 44.60 3.74 0.96
CA GLN A 122 45.81 3.50 0.15
C GLN A 122 46.98 2.84 0.92
N GLN A 123 46.92 2.78 2.26
CA GLN A 123 47.90 2.07 3.10
C GLN A 123 47.54 0.57 3.21
N GLY A 124 47.73 -0.17 2.10
CA GLY A 124 47.15 -1.49 1.82
C GLY A 124 47.38 -2.64 2.83
N GLN A 125 48.21 -2.49 3.86
CA GLN A 125 48.46 -3.53 4.86
C GLN A 125 47.34 -3.64 5.92
N GLN A 126 46.56 -2.58 6.13
CA GLN A 126 45.43 -2.55 7.09
C GLN A 126 44.15 -3.20 6.54
N GLN A 127 44.03 -3.32 5.21
CA GLN A 127 42.83 -3.83 4.53
C GLN A 127 42.53 -5.30 4.86
N LEU A 128 43.56 -6.17 4.89
CA LEU A 128 43.35 -7.59 5.19
C LEU A 128 42.85 -7.82 6.63
N SER A 129 43.35 -7.06 7.61
CA SER A 129 42.83 -7.12 8.98
C SER A 129 41.39 -6.61 9.07
N GLU A 130 41.06 -5.56 8.32
CA GLU A 130 39.69 -5.04 8.27
C GLU A 130 38.72 -6.03 7.65
N LEU A 131 39.08 -6.71 6.55
CA LEU A 131 38.23 -7.73 5.92
C LEU A 131 37.93 -8.90 6.87
N ARG A 132 38.93 -9.38 7.62
CA ARG A 132 38.74 -10.42 8.64
C ARG A 132 37.86 -9.93 9.79
N ALA A 133 38.06 -8.70 10.25
CA ALA A 133 37.24 -8.10 11.31
C ALA A 133 35.79 -7.90 10.85
N ASN A 134 35.57 -7.47 9.60
CA ASN A 134 34.26 -7.34 8.98
C ASN A 134 33.55 -8.69 8.92
N GLU A 135 34.23 -9.76 8.48
CA GLU A 135 33.67 -11.12 8.46
C GLU A 135 33.26 -11.58 9.87
N SER A 136 34.11 -11.36 10.88
CA SER A 136 33.80 -11.70 12.28
C SER A 136 32.58 -10.92 12.80
N ARG A 137 32.51 -9.62 12.52
CA ARG A 137 31.36 -8.77 12.88
C ARG A 137 30.06 -9.28 12.26
N LEU A 138 30.08 -9.62 10.97
CA LEU A 138 28.92 -10.19 10.26
C LEU A 138 28.46 -11.49 10.92
N ARG A 139 29.38 -12.43 11.18
CA ARG A 139 29.05 -13.70 11.85
C ARG A 139 28.44 -13.48 13.23
N ASN A 140 28.99 -12.56 14.01
CA ASN A 140 28.46 -12.24 15.34
C ASN A 140 27.06 -11.61 15.28
N SER A 141 26.80 -10.73 14.31
CA SER A 141 25.47 -10.14 14.11
C SER A 141 24.45 -11.19 13.67
N ILE A 142 24.81 -12.11 12.78
CA ILE A 142 23.95 -13.24 12.39
C ILE A 142 23.66 -14.13 13.60
N ALA A 143 24.67 -14.50 14.38
CA ALA A 143 24.48 -15.35 15.57
C ALA A 143 23.54 -14.70 16.61
N ARG A 144 23.63 -13.38 16.82
CA ARG A 144 22.70 -12.64 17.69
C ARG A 144 21.28 -12.63 17.14
N ALA A 145 21.12 -12.40 15.83
CA ALA A 145 19.83 -12.42 15.16
C ALA A 145 19.17 -13.81 15.21
N GLU A 146 19.94 -14.87 14.98
CA GLU A 146 19.51 -16.26 15.10
C GLU A 146 19.09 -16.60 16.54
N ALA A 147 19.87 -16.19 17.54
CA ALA A 147 19.52 -16.40 18.94
C ALA A 147 18.19 -15.72 19.32
N ALA A 148 17.96 -14.49 18.85
CA ALA A 148 16.70 -13.77 19.06
C ALA A 148 15.53 -14.36 18.27
N ALA A 149 15.79 -15.06 17.16
CA ALA A 149 14.79 -15.70 16.33
C ALA A 149 14.46 -17.15 16.77
N LYS A 150 15.38 -17.82 17.48
CA LYS A 150 15.33 -19.26 17.80
C LYS A 150 14.01 -19.69 18.44
N ALA A 151 13.56 -19.00 19.47
CA ALA A 151 12.31 -19.34 20.17
C ALA A 151 11.08 -19.29 19.25
N ARG A 152 11.07 -18.41 18.24
CA ARG A 152 10.00 -18.32 17.24
C ARG A 152 10.16 -19.37 16.16
N ALA A 153 11.37 -19.54 15.64
CA ALA A 153 11.67 -20.54 14.63
C ALA A 153 11.31 -21.96 15.10
N GLU A 154 11.60 -22.29 16.37
CA GLU A 154 11.23 -23.58 16.96
C GLU A 154 9.72 -23.79 17.07
N ARG A 155 8.95 -22.73 17.40
CA ARG A 155 7.48 -22.81 17.44
C ARG A 155 6.91 -23.05 16.04
N GLU A 156 7.33 -22.24 15.07
CA GLU A 156 6.88 -22.36 13.69
C GLU A 156 7.27 -23.71 13.08
N ALA A 157 8.45 -24.24 13.41
CA ALA A 157 8.88 -25.57 12.96
C ALA A 157 8.01 -26.70 13.55
N ARG A 158 7.64 -26.62 14.83
CA ARG A 158 6.73 -27.60 15.47
C ARG A 158 5.35 -27.57 14.83
N GLU A 159 4.81 -26.38 14.59
CA GLU A 159 3.51 -26.21 13.92
C GLU A 159 3.54 -26.74 12.49
N ALA A 160 4.60 -26.44 11.72
CA ALA A 160 4.78 -26.97 10.37
C ALA A 160 4.89 -28.50 10.37
N GLN A 161 5.60 -29.08 11.35
CA GLN A 161 5.73 -30.53 11.48
C GLN A 161 4.38 -31.18 11.82
N ALA A 162 3.59 -30.59 12.72
CA ALA A 162 2.26 -31.07 13.04
C ALA A 162 1.33 -31.09 11.81
N VAL A 163 1.41 -30.08 10.94
CA VAL A 163 0.65 -30.06 9.67
C VAL A 163 1.11 -31.19 8.74
N ARG A 164 2.42 -31.41 8.60
CA ARG A 164 2.97 -32.51 7.79
C ARG A 164 2.54 -33.88 8.33
N ASP A 165 2.52 -34.06 9.64
CA ASP A 165 2.12 -35.31 10.26
C ASP A 165 0.61 -35.56 10.08
N ARG A 166 -0.23 -34.51 10.18
CA ARG A 166 -1.66 -34.59 9.85
C ARG A 166 -1.89 -35.00 8.38
N GLN A 167 -1.09 -34.50 7.44
CA GLN A 167 -1.14 -34.93 6.04
C GLN A 167 -0.77 -36.41 5.88
N LYS A 168 0.31 -36.87 6.54
CA LYS A 168 0.72 -38.28 6.51
C LYS A 168 -0.35 -39.19 7.09
N GLU A 169 -0.94 -38.83 8.23
CA GLU A 169 -2.02 -39.60 8.84
C GLU A 169 -3.26 -39.70 7.95
N ALA A 170 -3.63 -38.60 7.28
CA ALA A 170 -4.72 -38.62 6.31
C ALA A 170 -4.41 -39.61 5.18
N THR A 171 -3.22 -39.52 4.58
CA THR A 171 -2.82 -40.45 3.49
C THR A 171 -2.79 -41.91 3.95
N ARG A 172 -2.34 -42.18 5.19
CA ARG A 172 -2.36 -43.52 5.79
C ARG A 172 -3.77 -44.04 6.04
N LYS A 173 -4.72 -43.16 6.36
CA LYS A 173 -6.15 -43.47 6.53
C LYS A 173 -6.93 -43.45 5.22
N GLY A 174 -6.27 -43.31 4.07
CA GLY A 174 -6.90 -43.26 2.74
C GLY A 174 -7.66 -41.96 2.44
N THR A 175 -7.45 -40.90 3.24
CA THR A 175 -8.07 -39.58 3.03
C THR A 175 -7.02 -38.54 2.63
N THR A 176 -7.46 -37.38 2.10
CA THR A 176 -6.57 -36.28 1.73
C THR A 176 -6.84 -35.07 2.61
N TYR A 177 -5.83 -34.61 3.36
CA TYR A 177 -5.89 -33.34 4.09
C TYR A 177 -5.38 -32.21 3.17
N LYS A 178 -6.23 -31.21 2.93
CA LYS A 178 -5.87 -30.00 2.18
C LYS A 178 -5.49 -28.89 3.18
N PRO A 179 -4.21 -28.51 3.29
CA PRO A 179 -3.80 -27.44 4.19
C PRO A 179 -4.37 -26.09 3.76
N THR A 180 -4.58 -25.21 4.74
CA THR A 180 -4.98 -23.82 4.50
C THR A 180 -3.82 -23.03 3.86
N GLU A 181 -4.10 -21.86 3.27
CA GLU A 181 -3.05 -21.01 2.70
C GLU A 181 -1.99 -20.58 3.75
N SER A 182 -2.42 -20.33 5.00
CA SER A 182 -1.50 -20.01 6.08
C SER A 182 -0.61 -21.20 6.46
N GLU A 183 -1.16 -22.41 6.50
CA GLU A 183 -0.41 -23.65 6.74
C GLU A 183 0.60 -23.93 5.61
N LYS A 184 0.21 -23.71 4.34
CA LYS A 184 1.13 -23.82 3.19
C LYS A 184 2.29 -22.83 3.29
N SER A 185 1.98 -21.56 3.58
CA SER A 185 3.01 -20.52 3.72
C SER A 185 3.94 -20.82 4.91
N LEU A 186 3.41 -21.31 6.03
CA LEU A 186 4.20 -21.75 7.18
C LEU A 186 5.17 -22.89 6.81
N MET A 187 4.67 -23.91 6.10
CA MET A 187 5.51 -25.02 5.64
C MET A 187 6.58 -24.57 4.63
N SER A 188 6.28 -23.60 3.78
CA SER A 188 7.24 -23.01 2.84
C SER A 188 8.37 -22.30 3.58
N ARG A 189 8.05 -21.39 4.50
CA ARG A 189 9.03 -20.62 5.29
C ARG A 189 9.91 -21.48 6.20
N THR A 190 9.39 -22.60 6.69
CA THR A 190 10.10 -23.50 7.64
C THR A 190 10.75 -24.71 6.96
N GLY A 191 10.51 -24.91 5.65
CA GLY A 191 11.03 -26.03 4.88
C GLY A 191 12.50 -25.90 4.48
N GLY A 192 13.12 -24.73 4.68
CA GLY A 192 14.45 -24.42 4.19
C GLY A 192 14.48 -24.23 2.66
N LEU A 193 15.67 -24.11 2.08
CA LEU A 193 15.84 -23.86 0.64
C LEU A 193 15.71 -25.11 -0.24
N GLY A 194 15.64 -26.30 0.36
CA GLY A 194 15.66 -27.58 -0.36
C GLY A 194 17.01 -27.88 -1.04
N ALA A 195 17.04 -28.91 -1.88
CA ALA A 195 18.24 -29.26 -2.65
C ALA A 195 18.48 -28.24 -3.78
N PRO A 196 19.72 -27.80 -4.05
CA PRO A 196 20.00 -26.76 -5.04
C PRO A 196 19.74 -27.26 -6.47
N ARG A 197 18.53 -27.03 -6.99
CA ARG A 197 18.07 -27.42 -8.33
C ARG A 197 17.65 -26.22 -9.19
N GLY A 198 17.99 -25.00 -8.78
CA GLY A 198 17.63 -23.77 -9.50
C GLY A 198 16.17 -23.33 -9.30
N GLN A 199 15.51 -23.80 -8.24
CA GLN A 199 14.12 -23.47 -7.92
C GLN A 199 13.92 -22.09 -7.28
N ALA A 200 14.99 -21.50 -6.75
CA ALA A 200 14.95 -20.20 -6.09
C ALA A 200 14.90 -19.06 -7.11
N PHE A 201 14.27 -17.94 -6.74
CA PHE A 201 14.28 -16.74 -7.56
C PHE A 201 15.65 -16.06 -7.54
N TRP A 202 16.03 -15.45 -8.66
CA TRP A 202 17.17 -14.55 -8.69
C TRP A 202 16.86 -13.30 -7.86
N PRO A 203 17.74 -12.90 -6.91
CA PRO A 203 17.49 -11.72 -6.08
C PRO A 203 17.53 -10.43 -6.90
N VAL A 204 18.44 -10.35 -7.87
CA VAL A 204 18.51 -9.33 -8.91
C VAL A 204 19.01 -9.98 -10.20
N ARG A 205 18.68 -9.42 -11.37
CA ARG A 205 19.19 -9.88 -12.68
C ARG A 205 20.22 -8.90 -13.21
N GLY A 206 21.42 -9.40 -13.50
CA GLY A 206 22.53 -8.63 -14.05
C GLY A 206 23.80 -9.48 -14.20
N PRO A 207 24.93 -8.88 -14.64
CA PRO A 207 26.19 -9.61 -14.79
C PRO A 207 26.72 -10.06 -13.41
N THR A 208 27.22 -11.29 -13.34
CA THR A 208 27.93 -11.76 -12.15
C THR A 208 29.35 -11.19 -12.17
N LEU A 209 29.66 -10.29 -11.24
CA LEU A 209 30.96 -9.63 -11.10
C LEU A 209 31.96 -10.50 -10.33
N HIS A 210 31.49 -11.18 -9.28
CA HIS A 210 32.30 -12.11 -8.48
C HIS A 210 31.51 -13.37 -8.13
N ARG A 211 32.19 -14.50 -8.05
CA ARG A 211 31.62 -15.81 -7.70
C ARG A 211 32.14 -16.29 -6.35
N TYR A 212 31.37 -17.17 -5.72
CA TYR A 212 31.80 -17.86 -4.50
C TYR A 212 33.14 -18.58 -4.74
N GLY A 213 34.10 -18.40 -3.82
CA GLY A 213 35.41 -19.04 -3.87
C GLY A 213 36.46 -18.31 -4.72
N GLU A 214 36.09 -17.29 -5.49
CA GLU A 214 37.06 -16.46 -6.21
C GLU A 214 37.97 -15.69 -5.23
N GLN A 215 39.16 -15.29 -5.69
CA GLN A 215 40.08 -14.50 -4.88
C GLN A 215 39.49 -13.12 -4.58
N LEU A 216 39.42 -12.76 -3.29
CA LEU A 216 39.04 -11.43 -2.84
C LEU A 216 40.29 -10.55 -2.69
N GLN A 217 41.19 -10.92 -1.76
CA GLN A 217 42.46 -10.23 -1.53
C GLN A 217 43.44 -11.16 -0.83
N GLY A 218 44.65 -11.31 -1.38
CA GLY A 218 45.64 -12.26 -0.85
C GLY A 218 45.05 -13.67 -0.80
N GLU A 219 45.01 -14.27 0.39
CA GLU A 219 44.45 -15.60 0.64
C GLU A 219 42.93 -15.61 0.85
N LEU A 220 42.29 -14.44 1.02
CA LEU A 220 40.85 -14.35 1.25
C LEU A 220 40.08 -14.70 -0.01
N ARG A 221 38.97 -15.42 0.17
CA ARG A 221 38.06 -15.85 -0.91
C ARG A 221 36.66 -15.33 -0.67
N TRP A 222 35.96 -14.98 -1.75
CA TRP A 222 34.56 -14.56 -1.71
C TRP A 222 33.67 -15.63 -1.07
N LYS A 223 32.84 -15.23 -0.09
CA LYS A 223 31.88 -16.11 0.61
C LYS A 223 30.46 -16.05 0.02
N GLY A 224 30.31 -15.40 -1.13
CA GLY A 224 29.05 -15.23 -1.85
C GLY A 224 29.31 -14.79 -3.28
N MET A 225 28.26 -14.36 -3.97
CA MET A 225 28.35 -13.81 -5.32
C MET A 225 28.02 -12.32 -5.34
N VAL A 226 28.59 -11.58 -6.29
CA VAL A 226 28.28 -10.16 -6.53
C VAL A 226 27.62 -10.06 -7.89
N ILE A 227 26.42 -9.48 -7.92
CA ILE A 227 25.61 -9.28 -9.14
C ILE A 227 25.51 -7.78 -9.38
N GLY A 228 25.97 -7.31 -10.53
CA GLY A 228 25.87 -5.90 -10.91
C GLY A 228 24.44 -5.51 -11.24
N ALA A 229 23.98 -4.37 -10.71
CA ALA A 229 22.66 -3.81 -10.97
C ALA A 229 22.67 -2.28 -10.79
N SER A 230 21.72 -1.59 -11.40
CA SER A 230 21.55 -0.14 -11.23
C SER A 230 21.14 0.20 -9.79
N GLU A 231 21.62 1.32 -9.26
CA GLU A 231 21.19 1.82 -7.96
C GLU A 231 19.66 2.00 -7.91
N GLY A 232 19.04 1.59 -6.81
CA GLY A 232 17.57 1.59 -6.65
C GLY A 232 16.85 0.39 -7.26
N THR A 233 17.55 -0.57 -7.88
CA THR A 233 16.93 -1.82 -8.34
C THR A 233 16.37 -2.62 -7.16
N GLU A 234 15.12 -3.06 -7.27
CA GLU A 234 14.46 -3.87 -6.25
C GLU A 234 15.18 -5.22 -6.05
N VAL A 235 15.54 -5.52 -4.80
CA VAL A 235 16.15 -6.81 -4.40
C VAL A 235 15.06 -7.75 -3.92
N LYS A 236 14.87 -8.87 -4.62
CA LYS A 236 13.81 -9.85 -4.33
C LYS A 236 14.30 -10.93 -3.37
N ALA A 237 13.39 -11.39 -2.51
CA ALA A 237 13.63 -12.59 -1.71
C ALA A 237 13.76 -13.81 -2.63
N ILE A 238 14.78 -14.64 -2.41
CA ILE A 238 15.02 -15.84 -3.23
C ILE A 238 14.01 -16.96 -2.97
N ALA A 239 13.40 -16.96 -1.78
CA ALA A 239 12.44 -17.93 -1.29
C ALA A 239 11.61 -17.31 -0.16
N ASP A 240 10.51 -17.97 0.19
CA ASP A 240 9.71 -17.58 1.35
C ASP A 240 10.52 -17.69 2.64
N GLY A 241 10.42 -16.67 3.50
CA GLY A 241 11.15 -16.65 4.76
C GLY A 241 10.73 -15.48 5.64
N ARG A 242 11.58 -15.15 6.60
CA ARG A 242 11.41 -13.97 7.47
C ARG A 242 12.75 -13.26 7.65
N VAL A 243 12.70 -11.93 7.64
CA VAL A 243 13.86 -11.09 7.93
C VAL A 243 14.22 -11.21 9.41
N ILE A 244 15.46 -11.64 9.69
CA ILE A 244 16.01 -11.72 11.06
C ILE A 244 17.05 -10.64 11.34
N LEU A 245 17.60 -10.00 10.30
CA LEU A 245 18.63 -8.95 10.39
C LEU A 245 18.43 -7.94 9.25
N ALA A 246 18.45 -6.65 9.57
CA ALA A 246 18.35 -5.53 8.61
C ALA A 246 19.22 -4.33 9.04
N ASP A 247 20.45 -4.62 9.44
CA ASP A 247 21.41 -3.63 9.95
C ASP A 247 22.50 -3.30 8.94
N TRP A 248 23.08 -2.11 9.08
CA TRP A 248 24.30 -1.76 8.37
C TRP A 248 25.50 -2.50 8.97
N LEU A 249 26.31 -3.11 8.10
CA LEU A 249 27.54 -3.81 8.48
C LEU A 249 28.71 -3.28 7.66
N GLN A 250 29.79 -2.91 8.35
CA GLN A 250 31.01 -2.44 7.70
C GLN A 250 31.53 -3.49 6.71
N GLY A 251 31.80 -3.06 5.48
CA GLY A 251 32.22 -3.95 4.38
C GLY A 251 31.10 -4.72 3.68
N TYR A 252 29.85 -4.65 4.16
CA TYR A 252 28.71 -5.41 3.61
C TYR A 252 27.40 -4.58 3.47
N GLY A 253 27.38 -3.32 3.89
CA GLY A 253 26.17 -2.48 3.97
C GLY A 253 25.59 -2.03 2.62
N SER A 254 24.29 -1.68 2.61
CA SER A 254 23.41 -1.50 1.43
C SER A 254 23.67 -0.23 0.58
N GLY A 255 24.93 0.06 0.33
CA GLY A 255 25.41 1.15 -0.50
C GLY A 255 26.93 1.04 -0.58
N GLY A 256 27.42 -0.09 -1.10
CA GLY A 256 28.83 -0.41 -1.17
C GLY A 256 29.28 -0.69 -2.60
N GLY A 257 30.24 0.12 -3.04
CA GLY A 257 31.11 -0.12 -4.20
C GLY A 257 30.55 0.41 -5.51
N GLY A 258 31.16 1.48 -6.02
CA GLY A 258 31.13 1.77 -7.45
C GLY A 258 31.94 0.76 -8.25
#